data_AF-A0A9D8UJQ0-F1
#
_entry.id   AF-A0A9D8UJQ0-F1
#
_cell.length_a   1.000
_cell.length_b   1.000
_cell.length_c   1.000
_cell.angle_alpha   90.00
_cell.angle_beta   90.00
_cell.angle_gamma   90.00
#
_symmetry.space_group_name_H-M   'P 1'
#
loop_
_entity.id
_entity.type
_entity.pdbx_description
1 polymer ?
#
loop_
_entity_poly.entity_id
_entity_poly.type
_entity_poly.pdbx_seq_one_letter_code
_entity_poly.pdbx_strand_id
1 'polypeptide(L)'
;MTIQKKSTLAFVLLTTFFLQACTKSLVVKNVNYAQQIESVLIPDADGNVTDVRHGLSYSILPFQYEEFNDSTTVKVSEVRMIRNHQGYYFITADKFKHVYVMAPKRGELKLERKILVDEEGLLSPAFNWREPVVQLIDNTNNVVILLNEKGIYVEEVTS
;
A
#
# COMPACT_ATOMS: atom_id res chain seq x y z
N MET A 1 -19.44 64.47 -42.10
CA MET A 1 -19.54 63.03 -41.73
C MET A 1 -18.22 62.64 -41.10
N THR A 2 -18.17 62.55 -39.76
CA THR A 2 -16.92 62.32 -39.02
C THR A 2 -17.20 61.24 -37.99
N ILE A 3 -16.63 60.06 -38.22
CA ILE A 3 -16.88 58.83 -37.46
C ILE A 3 -16.09 58.90 -36.14
N GLN A 4 -16.80 58.91 -35.00
CA GLN A 4 -16.20 58.77 -33.68
C GLN A 4 -15.65 57.34 -33.51
N LYS A 5 -14.33 57.19 -33.59
CA LYS A 5 -13.61 55.99 -33.11
C LYS A 5 -13.32 56.15 -31.62
N LYS A 6 -14.25 55.78 -30.73
CA LYS A 6 -13.93 55.54 -29.30
C LYS A 6 -14.82 54.42 -28.77
N SER A 7 -14.22 53.56 -27.95
CA SER A 7 -14.85 52.51 -27.13
C SER A 7 -14.71 51.04 -27.57
N THR A 8 -13.56 50.64 -28.13
CA THR A 8 -13.09 49.24 -28.09
C THR A 8 -12.05 48.98 -26.99
N LEU A 9 -11.62 50.02 -26.25
CA LEU A 9 -10.58 49.89 -25.22
C LEU A 9 -11.12 49.43 -23.85
N ALA A 10 -12.43 49.62 -23.58
CA ALA A 10 -13.03 49.27 -22.28
C ALA A 10 -13.27 47.76 -22.11
N PHE A 11 -13.32 46.99 -23.20
CA PHE A 11 -13.59 45.54 -23.15
C PHE A 11 -12.32 44.71 -22.86
N VAL A 12 -11.13 45.27 -23.10
CA VAL A 12 -9.83 44.58 -22.90
C VAL A 12 -9.37 44.66 -21.44
N LEU A 13 -9.83 45.65 -20.67
CA LEU A 13 -9.41 45.83 -19.28
C LEU A 13 -10.21 44.93 -18.30
N LEU A 14 -11.38 44.44 -18.70
CA LEU A 14 -12.23 43.59 -17.84
C LEU A 14 -11.87 42.08 -17.95
N THR A 15 -11.17 41.67 -19.00
CA THR A 15 -10.78 40.28 -19.24
C THR A 15 -9.47 39.88 -18.54
N THR A 16 -8.65 40.83 -18.10
CA THR A 16 -7.38 40.55 -17.41
C THR A 16 -7.52 40.22 -15.93
N PHE A 17 -8.70 40.44 -15.32
CA PHE A 17 -8.93 40.17 -13.89
C PHE A 17 -9.35 38.72 -13.57
N PHE A 18 -9.67 37.89 -14.58
CA PHE A 18 -10.15 36.52 -14.37
C PHE A 18 -9.06 35.43 -14.32
N LEU A 19 -7.76 35.79 -14.45
CA LEU A 19 -6.67 34.81 -14.56
C LEU A 19 -5.88 34.55 -13.27
N GLN A 20 -6.29 35.06 -12.11
CA GLN A 20 -5.53 34.86 -10.85
C GLN A 20 -6.07 33.78 -9.90
N ALA A 21 -6.97 32.91 -10.36
CA ALA A 21 -7.34 31.72 -9.58
C ALA A 21 -6.26 30.62 -9.66
N CYS A 22 -5.01 30.95 -9.32
CA CYS A 22 -4.03 29.95 -8.91
C CYS A 22 -4.47 29.41 -7.55
N THR A 23 -5.28 28.36 -7.56
CA THR A 23 -5.59 27.59 -6.37
C THR A 23 -4.28 27.00 -5.85
N LYS A 24 -3.67 27.66 -4.86
CA LYS A 24 -2.56 27.06 -4.11
C LYS A 24 -3.11 25.82 -3.43
N SER A 25 -2.83 24.66 -4.02
CA SER A 25 -3.16 23.38 -3.40
C SER A 25 -2.33 23.23 -2.14
N LEU A 26 -2.99 23.09 -0.99
CA LEU A 26 -2.33 22.78 0.27
C LEU A 26 -1.75 21.36 0.16
N VAL A 27 -0.43 21.23 0.26
CA VAL A 27 0.26 19.93 0.27
C VAL A 27 0.98 19.77 1.60
N VAL A 28 0.54 18.79 2.39
CA VAL A 28 1.26 18.35 3.59
C VAL A 28 2.34 17.35 3.16
N LYS A 29 3.59 17.61 3.55
CA LYS A 29 4.75 16.74 3.27
C LYS A 29 5.15 15.96 4.52
N ASN A 30 6.01 14.96 4.35
CA ASN A 30 6.56 14.15 5.44
C ASN A 30 5.49 13.41 6.27
N VAL A 31 4.44 12.94 5.60
CA VAL A 31 3.41 12.11 6.24
C VAL A 31 3.97 10.71 6.44
N ASN A 32 3.89 10.21 7.68
CA ASN A 32 4.20 8.82 7.98
C ASN A 32 2.91 8.00 7.95
N TYR A 33 2.79 7.09 6.98
CA TYR A 33 1.62 6.23 6.80
C TYR A 33 1.71 4.89 7.54
N ALA A 34 2.76 4.68 8.34
CA ALA A 34 3.01 3.40 8.98
C ALA A 34 1.89 3.03 9.96
N GLN A 35 1.50 1.77 9.91
CA GLN A 35 0.75 1.14 10.98
C GLN A 35 1.74 0.65 12.03
N GLN A 36 1.56 1.07 13.29
CA GLN A 36 2.44 0.64 14.39
C GLN A 36 2.23 -0.82 14.77
N ILE A 37 1.00 -1.33 14.59
CA ILE A 37 0.60 -2.68 14.96
C ILE A 37 0.06 -3.34 13.69
N GLU A 38 0.48 -4.58 13.45
CA GLU A 38 -0.06 -5.38 12.36
C GLU A 38 -1.57 -5.64 12.51
N SER A 39 -2.20 -5.91 11.38
CA SER A 39 -3.55 -6.42 11.29
C SER A 39 -3.52 -7.93 11.07
N VAL A 40 -4.26 -8.65 11.91
CA VAL A 40 -4.56 -10.07 11.77
C VAL A 40 -6.00 -10.19 11.30
N LEU A 41 -6.19 -10.64 10.07
CA LEU A 41 -7.49 -10.68 9.41
C LEU A 41 -7.92 -12.12 9.18
N ILE A 42 -9.18 -12.43 9.48
CA ILE A 42 -9.73 -13.77 9.27
C ILE A 42 -10.57 -13.73 7.99
N PRO A 43 -10.24 -14.53 6.95
CA PRO A 43 -11.05 -14.60 5.75
C PRO A 43 -12.43 -15.19 6.05
N ASP A 44 -13.47 -14.67 5.41
CA ASP A 44 -14.79 -15.30 5.39
C ASP A 44 -14.86 -16.47 4.39
N ALA A 45 -16.04 -17.10 4.26
CA ALA A 45 -16.24 -18.24 3.37
C ALA A 45 -15.99 -17.93 1.88
N ASP A 46 -16.16 -16.66 1.48
CA ASP A 46 -15.93 -16.18 0.12
C ASP A 46 -14.49 -15.68 -0.07
N GLY A 47 -13.65 -15.79 0.96
CA GLY A 47 -12.26 -15.35 0.97
C GLY A 47 -12.10 -13.84 1.07
N ASN A 48 -13.10 -13.09 1.53
CA ASN A 48 -12.94 -11.68 1.81
C ASN A 48 -12.35 -11.47 3.20
N VAL A 49 -11.48 -10.48 3.33
CA VAL A 49 -10.93 -10.00 4.60
C VAL A 49 -11.28 -8.54 4.78
N THR A 50 -11.54 -8.14 6.02
CA THR A 50 -11.88 -6.75 6.36
C THR A 50 -11.09 -6.29 7.58
N ASP A 51 -10.25 -5.28 7.38
CA ASP A 51 -9.59 -4.51 8.44
C ASP A 51 -10.51 -3.36 8.86
N VAL A 52 -11.33 -3.60 9.89
CA VAL A 52 -12.27 -2.60 10.42
C VAL A 52 -11.55 -1.38 10.98
N ARG A 53 -10.35 -1.56 11.56
CA ARG A 53 -9.59 -0.47 12.20
C ARG A 53 -9.13 0.55 11.17
N HIS A 54 -8.75 0.09 9.98
CA HIS A 54 -8.17 0.93 8.93
C HIS A 54 -9.07 1.09 7.69
N GLY A 55 -10.27 0.50 7.71
CA GLY A 55 -11.28 0.65 6.66
C GLY A 55 -10.88 0.01 5.32
N LEU A 56 -10.15 -1.11 5.35
CA LEU A 56 -9.70 -1.83 4.16
C LEU A 56 -10.44 -3.16 4.03
N SER A 57 -10.93 -3.48 2.83
CA SER A 57 -11.53 -4.79 2.53
C SER A 57 -11.08 -5.27 1.15
N TYR A 58 -10.72 -6.55 1.04
CA TYR A 58 -10.24 -7.18 -0.20
C TYR A 58 -10.40 -8.70 -0.14
N SER A 59 -10.21 -9.38 -1.28
CA SER A 59 -10.23 -10.84 -1.35
C SER A 59 -8.82 -11.43 -1.24
N ILE A 60 -8.65 -12.49 -0.45
CA ILE A 60 -7.40 -13.25 -0.31
C ILE A 60 -7.19 -14.27 -1.45
N LEU A 61 -8.25 -14.61 -2.19
CA LEU A 61 -8.21 -15.68 -3.21
C LEU A 61 -7.14 -15.46 -4.31
N PRO A 62 -6.89 -14.24 -4.81
CA PRO A 62 -5.80 -14.00 -5.76
C PRO A 62 -4.41 -14.34 -5.20
N PHE A 63 -4.19 -14.08 -3.90
CA PHE A 63 -2.93 -14.43 -3.25
C PHE A 63 -2.79 -15.94 -3.06
N GLN A 64 -3.87 -16.63 -2.69
CA GLN A 64 -3.86 -18.09 -2.58
C GLN A 64 -3.61 -18.79 -3.93
N TYR A 65 -4.16 -18.24 -5.02
CA TYR A 65 -3.87 -18.76 -6.36
C TYR A 65 -2.37 -18.69 -6.66
N GLU A 66 -1.73 -17.59 -6.30
CA GLU A 66 -0.30 -17.38 -6.49
C GLU A 66 0.61 -18.27 -5.62
N GLU A 67 0.08 -18.83 -4.52
CA GLU A 67 0.81 -19.71 -3.60
C GLU A 67 0.53 -21.20 -3.82
N PHE A 68 -0.72 -21.53 -4.18
CA PHE A 68 -1.21 -22.91 -4.19
C PHE A 68 -1.76 -23.35 -5.56
N ASN A 69 -1.86 -22.45 -6.54
CA ASN A 69 -2.59 -22.65 -7.79
C ASN A 69 -4.07 -23.04 -7.58
N ASP A 70 -4.66 -22.59 -6.46
CA ASP A 70 -6.05 -22.87 -6.09
C ASP A 70 -6.70 -21.64 -5.44
N SER A 71 -7.80 -21.18 -6.03
CA SER A 71 -8.66 -20.08 -5.55
C SER A 71 -10.09 -20.51 -5.27
N THR A 72 -10.38 -21.82 -5.28
CA THR A 72 -11.75 -22.35 -5.13
C THR A 72 -12.25 -22.37 -3.70
N THR A 73 -11.33 -22.46 -2.74
CA THR A 73 -11.62 -22.57 -1.32
C THR A 73 -10.59 -21.78 -0.52
N VAL A 74 -11.00 -21.23 0.62
CA VAL A 74 -10.08 -20.59 1.57
C VAL A 74 -9.19 -21.65 2.20
N LYS A 75 -7.87 -21.45 2.13
CA LYS A 75 -6.83 -22.40 2.58
C LYS A 75 -6.07 -21.92 3.82
N VAL A 76 -6.16 -20.62 4.11
CA VAL A 76 -5.46 -19.97 5.22
C VAL A 76 -6.47 -19.52 6.27
N SER A 77 -6.06 -19.60 7.53
CA SER A 77 -6.93 -19.25 8.65
C SER A 77 -6.82 -17.77 9.04
N GLU A 78 -5.63 -17.20 8.85
CA GLU A 78 -5.31 -15.83 9.21
C GLU A 78 -4.43 -15.20 8.11
N VAL A 79 -4.73 -13.95 7.79
CA VAL A 79 -3.94 -13.09 6.91
C VAL A 79 -3.25 -12.04 7.77
N ARG A 80 -1.93 -11.98 7.67
CA ARG A 80 -1.10 -10.97 8.31
C ARG A 80 -0.92 -9.81 7.36
N MET A 81 -1.13 -8.60 7.85
CA MET A 81 -0.97 -7.39 7.05
C MET A 81 -0.37 -6.26 7.88
N ILE A 82 0.59 -5.53 7.32
CA ILE A 82 1.08 -4.28 7.92
C ILE A 82 1.37 -3.24 6.84
N ARG A 83 1.18 -1.95 7.16
CA ARG A 83 1.50 -0.84 6.27
C ARG A 83 2.78 -0.13 6.71
N ASN A 84 3.73 0.07 5.80
CA ASN A 84 4.96 0.82 6.10
C ASN A 84 4.77 2.34 6.03
N HIS A 85 5.81 3.10 6.40
CA HIS A 85 5.79 4.57 6.42
C HIS A 85 5.52 5.24 5.07
N GLN A 86 5.87 4.58 3.96
CA GLN A 86 5.58 5.05 2.60
C GLN A 86 4.16 4.72 2.14
N GLY A 87 3.46 3.87 2.89
CA GLY A 87 2.07 3.53 2.65
C GLY A 87 1.84 2.24 1.87
N TYR A 88 2.87 1.42 1.62
CA TYR A 88 2.75 0.09 1.03
C TYR A 88 2.28 -0.94 2.07
N TYR A 89 1.42 -1.86 1.65
CA TYR A 89 0.96 -2.98 2.46
C TYR A 89 1.84 -4.20 2.21
N PHE A 90 2.23 -4.87 3.29
CA PHE A 90 2.91 -6.16 3.27
C PHE A 90 1.87 -7.18 3.72
N ILE A 91 1.62 -8.20 2.90
CA ILE A 91 0.58 -9.20 3.13
C ILE A 91 1.21 -10.59 3.04
N THR A 92 0.91 -11.44 4.01
CA THR A 92 1.26 -12.87 3.98
C THR A 92 0.27 -13.67 4.83
N ALA A 93 0.41 -15.00 4.86
CA ALA A 93 -0.40 -15.90 5.65
C ALA A 93 0.38 -17.19 5.97
N ASP A 94 -0.22 -18.07 6.78
CA ASP A 94 0.34 -19.40 6.99
C ASP A 94 0.48 -20.15 5.65
N LYS A 95 1.55 -20.92 5.52
CA LYS A 95 1.96 -21.68 4.33
C LYS A 95 2.36 -20.85 3.11
N PHE A 96 2.28 -19.51 3.17
CA PHE A 96 2.72 -18.68 2.05
C PHE A 96 4.24 -18.73 1.95
N LYS A 97 4.75 -18.85 0.73
CA LYS A 97 6.16 -18.76 0.40
C LYS A 97 6.63 -17.31 0.26
N HIS A 98 5.68 -16.41 -0.02
CA HIS A 98 5.98 -15.02 -0.32
C HIS A 98 5.33 -14.03 0.66
N VAL A 99 5.95 -12.84 0.71
CA VAL A 99 5.29 -11.61 1.15
C VAL A 99 4.94 -10.78 -0.08
N TYR A 100 3.69 -10.32 -0.12
CA TYR A 100 3.17 -9.50 -1.19
C TYR A 100 3.18 -8.03 -0.78
N VAL A 101 3.90 -7.21 -1.54
CA VAL A 101 3.94 -5.76 -1.37
C VAL A 101 2.93 -5.11 -2.30
N MET A 102 1.94 -4.45 -1.72
CA MET A 102 0.82 -3.84 -2.44
C MET A 102 0.82 -2.32 -2.27
N ALA A 103 0.75 -1.58 -3.38
CA ALA A 103 0.48 -0.15 -3.36
C ALA A 103 -1.03 0.14 -3.31
N PRO A 104 -1.48 1.05 -2.43
CA PRO A 104 -2.86 1.52 -2.46
C PRO A 104 -3.12 2.36 -3.71
N LYS A 105 -4.22 2.07 -4.38
CA LYS A 105 -4.79 2.89 -5.46
C LYS A 105 -6.29 3.06 -5.23
N ARG A 106 -6.91 3.90 -6.05
CA ARG A 106 -8.35 4.18 -5.94
C ARG A 106 -9.15 2.89 -6.18
N GLY A 107 -9.67 2.31 -5.09
CA GLY A 107 -10.50 1.11 -5.12
C GLY A 107 -9.74 -0.19 -5.40
N GLU A 108 -8.41 -0.19 -5.36
CA GLU A 108 -7.62 -1.40 -5.62
C GLU A 108 -6.31 -1.43 -4.80
N LEU A 109 -5.82 -2.65 -4.56
CA LEU A 109 -4.45 -2.93 -4.12
C LEU A 109 -3.68 -3.44 -5.32
N LYS A 110 -2.68 -2.68 -5.77
CA LYS A 110 -1.85 -3.07 -6.90
C LYS A 110 -0.59 -3.79 -6.40
N LEU A 111 -0.31 -4.96 -6.97
CA LEU A 111 0.95 -5.67 -6.71
C LEU A 111 2.13 -4.82 -7.22
N GLU A 112 3.07 -4.56 -6.33
CA GLU A 112 4.34 -3.89 -6.63
C GLU A 112 5.49 -4.88 -6.57
N ARG A 113 5.44 -5.84 -5.65
CA ARG A 113 6.47 -6.86 -5.50
C ARG A 113 5.93 -8.13 -4.86
N LYS A 114 6.43 -9.26 -5.32
CA LYS A 114 6.34 -10.57 -4.65
C LYS A 114 7.73 -10.90 -4.14
N ILE A 115 7.89 -11.02 -2.83
CA ILE A 115 9.18 -11.29 -2.16
C ILE A 115 9.14 -12.74 -1.68
N LEU A 116 9.96 -13.61 -2.27
CA LEU A 116 10.15 -14.96 -1.76
C LEU A 116 10.88 -14.87 -0.42
N VAL A 117 10.30 -15.49 0.61
CA VAL A 117 10.85 -15.48 1.98
C VAL A 117 11.09 -16.88 2.51
N ASP A 118 10.37 -17.88 2.01
CA ASP A 118 10.57 -19.29 2.34
C ASP A 118 10.08 -20.19 1.18
N GLU A 119 10.87 -21.17 0.75
CA GLU A 119 10.51 -22.06 -0.37
C GLU A 119 9.49 -23.15 0.01
N GLU A 120 9.41 -23.48 1.30
CA GLU A 120 8.52 -24.50 1.87
C GLU A 120 7.22 -23.88 2.41
N GLY A 121 7.26 -22.59 2.74
CA GLY A 121 6.14 -21.79 3.23
C GLY A 121 6.25 -21.49 4.72
N LEU A 122 5.82 -20.29 5.11
CA LEU A 122 5.87 -19.80 6.48
C LEU A 122 4.96 -20.61 7.41
N LEU A 123 5.42 -20.92 8.61
CA LEU A 123 4.63 -21.71 9.56
C LEU A 123 3.81 -20.84 10.50
N SER A 124 4.43 -19.82 11.09
CA SER A 124 3.78 -18.90 12.03
C SER A 124 4.27 -17.47 11.79
N PRO A 125 3.88 -16.85 10.66
CA PRO A 125 4.34 -15.51 10.31
C PRO A 125 3.70 -14.45 11.21
N ALA A 126 4.49 -13.43 11.54
CA ALA A 126 4.04 -12.19 12.17
C ALA A 126 4.88 -11.01 11.65
N PHE A 127 4.27 -9.84 11.57
CA PHE A 127 4.94 -8.60 11.22
C PHE A 127 5.17 -7.71 12.44
N ASN A 128 6.29 -7.01 12.42
CA ASN A 128 6.55 -5.89 13.32
C ASN A 128 7.10 -4.70 12.53
N TRP A 129 6.67 -3.49 12.86
CA TRP A 129 7.24 -2.28 12.28
C TRP A 129 8.46 -1.84 13.10
N ARG A 130 9.62 -1.72 12.43
CA ARG A 130 10.84 -1.13 13.00
C ARG A 130 11.45 -0.19 11.99
N GLU A 131 11.23 1.10 12.14
CA GLU A 131 11.75 2.09 11.19
C GLU A 131 13.25 1.84 10.89
N PRO A 132 13.65 1.75 9.60
CA PRO A 132 12.88 2.02 8.37
C PRO A 132 12.22 0.79 7.71
N VAL A 133 12.17 -0.35 8.38
CA VAL A 133 11.80 -1.67 7.83
C VAL A 133 10.57 -2.30 8.47
N VAL A 134 9.96 -3.22 7.72
CA VAL A 134 9.04 -4.22 8.27
C VAL A 134 9.86 -5.45 8.62
N GLN A 135 9.76 -5.94 9.85
CA GLN A 135 10.29 -7.25 10.21
C GLN A 135 9.21 -8.30 9.96
N LEU A 136 9.55 -9.33 9.18
CA LEU A 136 8.82 -10.59 9.14
C LEU A 136 9.50 -11.56 10.10
N ILE A 137 8.71 -12.18 10.97
CA ILE A 137 9.16 -13.19 11.92
C ILE A 137 8.38 -14.47 11.63
N ASP A 138 9.05 -15.60 11.42
CA ASP A 138 8.42 -16.92 11.50
C ASP A 138 8.74 -17.55 12.86
N ASN A 139 7.76 -17.52 13.76
CA ASN A 139 7.96 -17.89 15.17
C ASN A 139 8.36 -19.35 15.36
N THR A 140 7.93 -20.25 14.47
CA THR A 140 8.24 -21.69 14.58
C THR A 140 9.69 -21.95 14.20
N ASN A 141 10.18 -21.29 13.15
CA ASN A 141 11.52 -21.49 12.61
C ASN A 141 12.56 -20.54 13.25
N ASN A 142 12.13 -19.59 14.08
CA ASN A 142 12.95 -18.51 14.65
C ASN A 142 13.71 -17.70 13.59
N VAL A 143 13.10 -17.52 12.42
CA VAL A 143 13.66 -16.75 11.31
C VAL A 143 13.15 -15.31 11.38
N VAL A 144 14.05 -14.34 11.19
CA VAL A 144 13.73 -12.92 11.10
C VAL A 144 14.26 -12.36 9.79
N ILE A 145 13.37 -11.78 8.98
CA ILE A 145 13.68 -11.19 7.68
C ILE A 145 13.28 -9.72 7.73
N LEU A 146 14.21 -8.83 7.37
CA LEU A 146 13.94 -7.40 7.24
C LEU A 146 13.46 -7.11 5.83
N LEU A 147 12.37 -6.34 5.71
CA LEU A 147 11.69 -6.07 4.45
C LEU A 147 11.48 -4.57 4.27
N ASN A 148 11.54 -4.14 3.01
CA ASN A 148 11.01 -2.87 2.56
C ASN A 148 10.26 -3.06 1.23
N GLU A 149 9.75 -1.96 0.65
CA GLU A 149 8.99 -1.99 -0.61
C GLU A 149 9.82 -2.51 -1.80
N LYS A 150 11.16 -2.52 -1.67
CA LYS A 150 12.10 -2.96 -2.70
C LYS A 150 12.50 -4.42 -2.56
N GLY A 151 12.22 -5.07 -1.43
CA GLY A 151 12.54 -6.48 -1.21
C GLY A 151 13.05 -6.77 0.20
N ILE A 152 13.90 -7.79 0.31
CA ILE A 152 14.67 -8.06 1.52
C ILE A 152 15.66 -6.92 1.72
N TYR A 153 15.59 -6.30 2.90
CA TYR A 153 16.48 -5.23 3.31
C TYR A 153 17.75 -5.83 3.93
N VAL A 154 18.90 -5.44 3.38
CA VAL A 154 20.21 -5.73 3.94
C VAL A 154 20.78 -4.39 4.38
N GLU A 155 21.14 -4.27 5.66
CA GLU A 155 21.88 -3.09 6.13
C GLU A 155 23.23 -3.08 5.40
N GLU A 156 23.45 -2.06 4.56
CA GLU A 156 24.79 -1.81 4.03
C GLU A 156 25.67 -1.37 5.19
N VAL A 157 26.56 -2.27 5.63
CA VAL A 157 27.61 -1.92 6.59
C VAL A 157 28.50 -0.88 5.91
N THR A 158 28.24 0.39 6.21
CA THR A 158 29.13 1.47 5.78
C THR A 158 30.33 1.45 6.72
N SER A 159 31.38 0.74 6.30
CA SER A 159 32.71 0.75 6.93
C SER A 159 33.43 2.06 6.68
#